data_AF-A0A651F058-F1
#
_entry.id   AF-A0A651F058-F1
#
_cell.length_a   1.000
_cell.length_b   1.000
_cell.length_c   1.000
_cell.angle_alpha   90.00
_cell.angle_beta   90.00
_cell.angle_gamma   90.00
#
_symmetry.space_group_name_H-M   'P 1'
#
loop_
_entity.id
_entity.type
_entity.pdbx_description
1 polymer ?
#
loop_
_entity_poly.entity_id
_entity_poly.type
_entity_poly.pdbx_seq_one_letter_code
_entity_poly.pdbx_strand_id
1 'polypeptide(L)'
;GASRTYRVGALNYIPIVLYNWTSRSKTWGAEILAPARAHGRYNFNARNLLLFGYELDGASHRLNQVSDDFGVNSIELRRGEIKLRLDYQFQVTGFFWASIQAGYRINYSFNMDEIENRSDITRLFGLGREQEFWLSNTIGNTPYFHVSLNFVSP
;
A
#
# COMPACT_ATOMS: atom_id res chain seq x y z
N GLY A 1 2.13 -3.99 -18.01
CA GLY A 1 1.76 -5.39 -17.73
C GLY A 1 0.36 -5.43 -17.12
N ALA A 2 -0.25 -6.59 -16.96
CA ALA A 2 -1.49 -6.73 -16.19
C ALA A 2 -1.19 -7.58 -14.94
N SER A 3 -1.79 -7.23 -13.81
CA SER A 3 -1.62 -8.00 -12.58
C SER A 3 -2.97 -8.29 -11.93
N ARG A 4 -3.07 -9.51 -11.41
CA ARG A 4 -4.14 -9.97 -10.54
C ARG A 4 -3.69 -9.67 -9.10
N THR A 5 -4.35 -8.74 -8.42
CA THR A 5 -3.95 -8.30 -7.07
C THR A 5 -5.14 -8.20 -6.14
N TYR A 6 -4.91 -8.47 -4.85
CA TYR A 6 -5.89 -8.27 -3.76
C TYR A 6 -5.70 -6.90 -3.07
N ARG A 7 -5.08 -5.93 -3.77
CA ARG A 7 -4.83 -4.60 -3.20
C ARG A 7 -6.16 -3.84 -3.09
N VAL A 8 -6.31 -3.08 -2.02
CA VAL A 8 -7.56 -2.39 -1.62
C VAL A 8 -8.70 -3.36 -1.27
N GLY A 9 -8.36 -4.60 -0.88
CA GLY A 9 -9.30 -5.52 -0.27
C GLY A 9 -10.18 -6.31 -1.23
N ALA A 10 -10.11 -6.12 -2.55
CA ALA A 10 -10.89 -6.92 -3.52
C ALA A 10 -9.98 -7.55 -4.58
N LEU A 11 -10.46 -8.64 -5.22
CA LEU A 11 -9.81 -9.20 -6.40
C LEU A 11 -9.90 -8.18 -7.54
N ASN A 12 -8.75 -7.64 -7.94
CA ASN A 12 -8.67 -6.59 -8.95
C ASN A 12 -7.77 -7.00 -10.10
N TYR A 13 -8.28 -6.86 -11.33
CA TYR A 13 -7.50 -6.92 -12.56
C TYR A 13 -7.17 -5.50 -12.97
N ILE A 14 -5.92 -5.10 -12.75
CA ILE A 14 -5.49 -3.72 -13.02
C ILE A 14 -4.32 -3.70 -13.99
N PRO A 15 -4.33 -2.77 -14.97
CA PRO A 15 -3.13 -2.48 -15.72
C PRO A 15 -2.08 -1.92 -14.76
N ILE A 16 -0.88 -2.48 -14.82
CA ILE A 16 0.28 -1.97 -14.11
C ILE A 16 1.16 -1.23 -15.10
N VAL A 17 1.41 0.04 -14.78
CA VAL A 17 2.38 0.89 -15.46
C VAL A 17 3.57 1.09 -14.54
N LEU A 18 4.73 0.59 -14.97
CA LEU A 18 5.99 0.88 -14.32
C LEU A 18 6.67 2.02 -15.08
N TYR A 19 6.97 3.09 -14.37
CA TYR A 19 7.70 4.24 -14.89
C TYR A 19 8.84 4.59 -13.93
N ASN A 20 10.07 4.49 -14.43
CA ASN A 20 11.26 4.89 -13.69
C ASN A 20 11.96 5.99 -14.48
N TRP A 21 12.15 7.13 -13.83
CA TRP A 21 12.80 8.29 -14.40
C TRP A 21 13.88 8.80 -13.46
N THR A 22 14.99 9.23 -14.03
CA THR A 22 16.07 9.89 -13.30
C THR A 22 16.55 11.08 -14.13
N SER A 23 16.72 12.24 -13.48
CA SER A 23 17.17 13.45 -14.14
C SER A 23 18.60 13.31 -14.66
N ARG A 24 18.97 14.09 -15.68
CA ARG A 24 20.35 14.10 -16.21
C ARG A 24 21.39 14.44 -15.14
N SER A 25 21.03 15.34 -14.21
CA SER A 25 21.84 15.72 -13.05
C SER A 25 21.86 14.67 -11.94
N LYS A 26 21.07 13.59 -12.05
CA LYS A 26 20.86 12.54 -11.03
C LYS A 26 20.32 13.04 -9.68
N THR A 27 19.92 14.31 -9.58
CA THR A 27 19.38 14.91 -8.35
C THR A 27 17.94 14.50 -8.09
N TRP A 28 17.16 14.28 -9.14
CA TRP A 28 15.77 13.89 -9.04
C TRP A 28 15.54 12.54 -9.70
N GLY A 29 14.64 11.75 -9.13
CA GLY A 29 14.11 10.55 -9.75
C GLY A 29 12.65 10.36 -9.39
N ALA A 30 11.98 9.50 -10.15
CA ALA A 30 10.62 9.08 -9.88
C ALA A 30 10.52 7.59 -10.16
N GLU A 31 9.94 6.85 -9.22
CA GLU A 31 9.67 5.42 -9.32
C GLU A 31 8.17 5.22 -9.09
N ILE A 32 7.45 5.02 -10.20
CA ILE A 32 6.00 4.91 -10.22
C ILE A 32 5.64 3.49 -10.65
N LEU A 33 4.79 2.85 -9.87
CA LEU A 33 4.12 1.59 -10.20
C LEU A 33 2.63 1.84 -10.08
N ALA A 34 2.07 2.51 -11.08
CA ALA A 34 0.70 2.98 -11.02
C ALA A 34 -0.29 1.81 -11.10
N PRO A 35 -1.40 1.88 -10.35
CA PRO A 35 -1.72 2.87 -9.29
C PRO A 35 -1.21 2.45 -7.90
N ALA A 36 -0.54 1.29 -7.79
CA ALA A 36 -0.16 0.68 -6.52
C ALA A 36 0.78 1.53 -5.66
N ARG A 37 1.72 2.26 -6.27
CA ARG A 37 2.62 3.18 -5.55
C ARG A 37 3.24 4.21 -6.48
N ALA A 38 3.62 5.35 -5.92
CA ALA A 38 4.46 6.33 -6.59
C ALA A 38 5.41 6.96 -5.58
N HIS A 39 6.70 6.95 -5.90
CA HIS A 39 7.75 7.58 -5.09
C HIS A 39 8.54 8.58 -5.93
N GLY A 40 8.63 9.81 -5.45
CA GLY A 40 9.68 10.74 -5.85
C GLY A 40 10.96 10.46 -5.06
N ARG A 41 12.10 10.61 -5.71
CA ARG A 41 13.43 10.51 -5.11
C ARG A 41 14.18 11.82 -5.30
N TYR A 42 14.77 12.32 -4.23
CA TYR A 42 15.69 13.43 -4.23
C TYR A 42 17.05 12.98 -3.68
N ASN A 43 18.09 13.04 -4.51
CA ASN A 43 19.45 12.70 -4.14
C ASN A 43 20.21 13.98 -3.77
N PHE A 44 20.51 14.16 -2.48
CA PHE A 44 21.34 15.28 -2.02
C PHE A 44 22.80 15.10 -2.45
N ASN A 45 23.30 13.87 -2.36
CA ASN A 45 24.61 13.45 -2.84
C ASN A 45 24.62 11.92 -3.05
N ALA A 46 25.76 11.33 -3.39
CA ALA A 46 25.88 9.88 -3.58
C ALA A 46 25.65 9.05 -2.29
N ARG A 47 25.59 9.70 -1.13
CA ARG A 47 25.50 9.09 0.20
C ARG A 47 24.20 9.41 0.92
N ASN A 48 23.37 10.31 0.41
CA ASN A 48 22.19 10.84 1.08
C ASN A 48 21.07 11.02 0.05
N LEU A 49 19.94 10.38 0.30
CA LEU A 49 18.76 10.49 -0.54
C LEU A 49 17.48 10.52 0.29
N LEU A 50 16.45 11.13 -0.26
CA LEU A 50 15.12 11.22 0.30
C LEU A 50 14.13 10.62 -0.69
N LEU A 51 13.32 9.67 -0.23
CA LEU A 51 12.15 9.20 -0.97
C LEU A 51 10.90 9.79 -0.34
N PHE A 52 9.96 10.20 -1.17
CA PHE A 52 8.66 10.67 -0.73
C PHE A 52 7.58 10.16 -1.66
N GLY A 53 6.41 9.82 -1.12
CA GLY A 53 5.31 9.38 -1.97
C GLY A 53 4.23 8.62 -1.23
N TYR A 54 3.46 7.85 -2.00
CA TYR A 54 2.38 7.05 -1.47
C TYR A 54 2.48 5.59 -1.91
N GLU A 55 1.91 4.72 -1.08
CA GLU A 55 1.78 3.30 -1.34
C GLU A 55 0.36 2.85 -0.96
N LEU A 56 -0.32 2.18 -1.88
CA LEU A 56 -1.60 1.53 -1.64
C LEU A 56 -1.35 0.12 -1.14
N ASP A 57 -1.69 -0.13 0.12
CA ASP A 57 -1.61 -1.43 0.75
C ASP A 57 -3.01 -2.02 0.93
N GLY A 58 -3.13 -3.34 0.87
CA GLY A 58 -4.41 -3.99 1.11
C GLY A 58 -4.26 -5.48 1.41
N ALA A 59 -5.06 -5.94 2.37
CA ALA A 59 -5.10 -7.33 2.78
C ALA A 59 -6.56 -7.81 2.80
N SER A 60 -6.80 -9.06 2.43
CA SER A 60 -8.07 -9.74 2.61
C SER A 60 -7.85 -10.97 3.50
N HIS A 61 -8.62 -11.07 4.58
CA HIS A 61 -8.63 -12.20 5.47
C HIS A 61 -9.99 -12.87 5.42
N ARG A 62 -10.01 -14.16 5.06
CA ARG A 62 -11.23 -14.97 5.10
C ARG A 62 -11.33 -15.64 6.47
N LEU A 63 -12.39 -15.35 7.20
CA LEU A 63 -12.73 -16.05 8.43
C LEU A 63 -13.72 -17.16 8.09
N ASN A 64 -13.27 -18.40 8.24
CA ASN A 64 -14.13 -19.58 8.16
C ASN A 64 -14.51 -19.98 9.60
N GLN A 65 -15.75 -20.43 9.82
CA GLN A 65 -16.30 -20.85 11.13
C GLN A 65 -16.61 -19.70 12.11
N VAL A 66 -17.37 -18.70 11.67
CA VAL A 66 -18.09 -17.82 12.60
C VAL A 66 -19.35 -18.59 13.04
N SER A 67 -19.55 -18.77 14.35
CA SER A 67 -20.58 -19.63 14.97
C SER A 67 -21.95 -19.55 14.26
N ASP A 68 -22.63 -20.69 14.11
CA ASP A 68 -23.95 -20.85 13.46
C ASP A 68 -25.07 -19.95 14.06
N ASP A 69 -24.84 -19.37 15.24
CA ASP A 69 -25.77 -18.44 15.91
C ASP A 69 -26.01 -17.12 15.14
N PHE A 70 -25.14 -16.76 14.19
CA PHE A 70 -25.25 -15.51 13.42
C PHE A 70 -25.73 -15.70 11.97
N GLY A 71 -25.97 -16.92 11.50
CA GLY A 71 -26.52 -17.18 10.15
C GLY A 71 -25.61 -16.83 8.96
N VAL A 72 -24.38 -16.38 9.19
CA VAL A 72 -23.44 -15.96 8.12
C VAL A 72 -22.24 -16.91 8.07
N ASN A 73 -22.18 -17.75 7.03
CA ASN A 73 -21.26 -18.89 6.97
C ASN A 73 -19.84 -18.57 6.42
N SER A 74 -19.59 -17.33 5.97
CA SER A 74 -18.23 -16.85 5.70
C SER A 74 -18.17 -15.33 5.65
N ILE A 75 -17.33 -14.75 6.51
CA ILE A 75 -17.08 -13.30 6.53
C ILE A 75 -15.69 -13.05 5.97
N GLU A 76 -15.59 -12.20 4.95
CA GLU A 76 -14.31 -11.74 4.38
C GLU A 76 -14.00 -10.34 4.91
N LEU A 77 -12.92 -10.20 5.68
CA LEU A 77 -12.45 -8.92 6.20
C LEU A 77 -11.45 -8.33 5.19
N ARG A 78 -11.89 -7.27 4.51
CA ARG A 78 -11.11 -6.59 3.47
C ARG A 78 -10.60 -5.26 4.01
N ARG A 79 -9.28 -5.07 4.05
CA ARG A 79 -8.63 -3.82 4.51
C ARG A 79 -7.90 -3.15 3.35
N GLY A 80 -8.23 -1.89 3.05
CA GLY A 80 -7.48 -1.01 2.16
C GLY A 80 -6.87 0.17 2.93
N GLU A 81 -5.57 0.41 2.75
CA GLU A 81 -4.84 1.50 3.42
C GLU A 81 -3.98 2.27 2.41
N ILE A 82 -3.99 3.60 2.50
CA ILE A 82 -3.07 4.48 1.80
C ILE A 82 -1.98 4.90 2.78
N LYS A 83 -0.73 4.62 2.44
CA LYS A 83 0.44 5.00 3.24
C LYS A 83 1.14 6.15 2.55
N LEU A 84 1.11 7.33 3.16
CA LEU A 84 2.03 8.40 2.82
C LEU A 84 3.35 8.15 3.54
N ARG A 85 4.47 8.31 2.83
CA ARG A 85 5.80 7.98 3.35
C ARG A 85 6.84 9.02 2.93
N LEU A 86 7.67 9.40 3.90
CA LEU A 86 8.94 10.09 3.74
C LEU A 86 10.03 9.17 4.28
N ASP A 87 11.09 8.94 3.52
CA ASP A 87 12.19 8.05 3.89
C ASP A 87 13.53 8.70 3.55
N TYR A 88 14.26 9.11 4.58
CA TYR A 88 15.59 9.68 4.44
C TYR A 88 16.64 8.58 4.68
N GLN A 89 17.43 8.31 3.66
CA GLN A 89 18.46 7.28 3.68
C GLN A 89 19.84 7.93 3.57
N PHE A 90 20.77 7.52 4.43
CA PHE A 90 22.11 8.05 4.46
C PHE A 90 23.17 6.99 4.78
N GLN A 91 24.33 7.10 4.16
CA GLN A 91 25.48 6.25 4.44
C GLN A 91 26.12 6.68 5.76
N VAL A 92 26.23 5.75 6.71
CA VAL A 92 26.88 5.99 8.00
C VAL A 92 28.39 5.82 7.84
N THR A 93 28.84 4.65 7.38
CA THR A 93 30.26 4.36 7.12
C THR A 93 30.40 3.12 6.25
N GLY A 94 31.31 3.12 5.29
CA GLY A 94 31.57 1.96 4.42
C GLY A 94 30.29 1.38 3.82
N PHE A 95 29.96 0.15 4.21
CA PHE A 95 28.79 -0.58 3.72
C PHE A 95 27.53 -0.39 4.59
N PHE A 96 27.61 0.38 5.67
CA PHE A 96 26.50 0.63 6.57
C PHE A 96 25.70 1.86 6.13
N TRP A 97 24.40 1.65 5.95
CA TRP A 97 23.41 2.67 5.60
C TRP A 97 22.34 2.72 6.67
N ALA A 98 21.98 3.91 7.11
CA ALA A 98 20.84 4.11 7.99
C ALA A 98 19.68 4.72 7.20
N SER A 99 18.46 4.45 7.66
CA SER A 99 17.29 5.17 7.18
C SER A 99 16.38 5.60 8.32
N ILE A 100 15.77 6.76 8.13
CA ILE A 100 14.75 7.31 9.00
C ILE A 100 13.52 7.54 8.13
N GLN A 101 12.48 6.78 8.44
CA GLN A 101 11.21 6.82 7.74
C GLN A 101 10.13 7.37 8.67
N ALA A 102 9.32 8.28 8.14
CA ALA A 102 8.13 8.78 8.79
C ALA A 102 6.97 8.72 7.81
N GLY A 103 5.76 8.49 8.30
CA GLY A 103 4.62 8.43 7.41
C GLY A 103 3.29 8.49 8.12
N TYR A 104 2.25 8.49 7.32
CA TYR A 104 0.87 8.60 7.78
C TYR A 104 0.03 7.56 7.06
N ARG A 105 -0.75 6.81 7.82
CA ARG A 105 -1.62 5.75 7.32
C ARG A 105 -3.06 6.24 7.31
N ILE A 106 -3.70 6.19 6.15
CA ILE A 106 -5.09 6.57 5.93
C ILE A 106 -5.85 5.28 5.55
N ASN A 107 -6.74 4.83 6.43
CA ASN A 107 -7.56 3.65 6.15
C ASN A 107 -8.71 4.05 5.20
N TYR A 108 -8.88 3.33 4.08
CA TYR A 108 -9.84 3.66 3.03
C TYR A 108 -11.03 2.68 2.94
N SER A 109 -10.87 1.41 3.30
CA SER A 109 -12.00 0.47 3.30
C SER A 109 -11.81 -0.68 4.30
N PHE A 110 -12.86 -0.95 5.08
CA PHE A 110 -13.03 -2.13 5.93
C PHE A 110 -14.39 -2.71 5.56
N ASN A 111 -14.45 -3.64 4.61
CA ASN A 111 -15.75 -4.07 4.07
C ASN A 111 -15.91 -5.58 4.25
N MET A 112 -16.96 -5.98 4.97
CA MET A 112 -17.50 -7.33 5.00
C MET A 112 -18.48 -7.45 3.82
N ASP A 113 -18.15 -8.22 2.79
CA ASP A 113 -19.12 -8.61 1.76
C ASP A 113 -19.58 -10.05 2.05
N GLU A 114 -20.90 -10.26 2.18
CA GLU A 114 -21.50 -11.60 2.15
C GLU A 114 -21.47 -12.11 0.70
N ILE A 115 -20.86 -13.28 0.49
CA ILE A 115 -20.74 -13.89 -0.83
C ILE A 115 -22.06 -14.59 -1.14
N GLU A 116 -23.11 -13.83 -1.43
CA GLU A 116 -24.27 -14.39 -2.11
C GLU A 116 -24.00 -14.35 -3.62
N ASN A 117 -23.74 -15.54 -4.18
CA ASN A 117 -23.64 -15.82 -5.62
C ASN A 117 -22.31 -15.49 -6.34
N ARG A 118 -21.24 -16.24 -6.03
CA ARG A 118 -20.08 -16.66 -6.89
C ARG A 118 -19.53 -15.71 -7.97
N SER A 119 -19.75 -14.41 -7.90
CA SER A 119 -19.26 -13.43 -8.88
C SER A 119 -18.37 -12.44 -8.17
N ASP A 120 -17.06 -12.57 -8.39
CA ASP A 120 -16.06 -11.64 -7.87
C ASP A 120 -16.26 -10.27 -8.54
N ILE A 121 -16.94 -9.37 -7.84
CA ILE A 121 -17.16 -7.99 -8.32
C ILE A 121 -15.83 -7.23 -8.25
N THR A 122 -15.27 -6.89 -9.40
CA THR A 122 -14.06 -6.05 -9.50
C THR A 122 -14.40 -4.62 -9.09
N ARG A 123 -13.86 -4.15 -7.96
CA ARG A 123 -14.02 -2.78 -7.48
C ARG A 123 -12.70 -2.03 -7.65
N LEU A 124 -12.54 -1.41 -8.82
CA LEU A 124 -11.34 -0.66 -9.19
C LEU A 124 -11.17 0.58 -8.27
N PHE A 125 -10.40 0.44 -7.18
CA PHE A 125 -10.07 1.53 -6.24
C PHE A 125 -11.28 2.28 -5.65
N GLY A 126 -12.41 1.60 -5.47
CA GLY A 126 -13.63 2.26 -4.99
C GLY A 126 -14.35 3.14 -6.02
N LEU A 127 -13.91 3.17 -7.28
CA LEU A 127 -14.55 3.91 -8.38
C LEU A 127 -15.63 3.06 -9.09
N GLY A 128 -16.50 2.41 -8.31
CA GLY A 128 -17.63 1.61 -8.78
C GLY A 128 -18.85 1.80 -7.89
N ARG A 129 -20.03 1.27 -8.30
CA ARG A 129 -21.35 1.53 -7.70
C ARG A 129 -21.31 1.65 -6.17
N GLU A 130 -21.86 2.77 -5.69
CA GLU A 130 -22.13 3.06 -4.28
C GLU A 130 -23.09 1.99 -3.74
N GLN A 131 -22.56 1.04 -2.99
CA GLN A 131 -23.36 0.16 -2.16
C GLN A 131 -22.84 0.31 -0.74
N GLU A 132 -23.75 0.62 0.18
CA GLU A 132 -23.44 0.94 1.57
C GLU A 132 -22.74 -0.23 2.26
N PHE A 133 -21.62 0.06 2.92
CA PHE A 133 -20.84 -0.92 3.65
C PHE A 133 -21.56 -1.31 4.94
N TRP A 134 -21.72 -2.61 5.20
CA TRP A 134 -22.44 -3.13 6.37
C TRP A 134 -21.72 -2.92 7.72
N LEU A 135 -20.41 -2.65 7.72
CA LEU A 135 -19.64 -2.34 8.93
C LEU A 135 -18.47 -1.41 8.57
N SER A 136 -18.56 -0.15 8.96
CA SER A 136 -17.48 0.82 8.82
C SER A 136 -16.55 0.75 10.03
N ASN A 137 -15.28 0.42 9.82
CA ASN A 137 -14.29 0.43 10.90
C ASN A 137 -13.62 1.81 10.98
N THR A 138 -13.87 2.53 12.08
CA THR A 138 -13.32 3.85 12.40
C THR A 138 -11.89 3.80 12.96
N ILE A 139 -11.03 2.87 12.49
CA ILE A 139 -9.60 2.91 12.87
C ILE A 139 -9.01 4.20 12.31
N GLY A 140 -8.76 5.12 13.23
CA GLY A 140 -8.23 6.44 12.94
C GLY A 140 -6.91 6.38 12.19
N ASN A 141 -6.67 7.43 11.41
CA ASN A 141 -5.42 7.60 10.71
C ASN A 141 -4.25 7.59 11.70
N THR A 142 -3.20 6.82 11.39
CA THR A 142 -2.12 6.57 12.34
C THR A 142 -0.77 7.08 11.79
N PRO A 143 -0.10 8.04 12.46
CA PRO A 143 1.27 8.37 12.14
C PRO A 143 2.19 7.21 12.53
N TYR A 144 3.25 7.00 11.77
CA TYR A 144 4.28 6.02 12.10
C TYR A 144 5.67 6.57 11.83
N PHE A 145 6.64 6.04 12.56
CA PHE A 145 8.06 6.25 12.29
C PHE A 145 8.79 4.90 12.33
N HIS A 146 9.90 4.82 11.61
CA HIS A 146 10.72 3.64 11.52
C HIS A 146 12.18 4.06 11.32
N VAL A 147 13.09 3.41 12.02
CA VAL A 147 14.53 3.62 11.89
C VAL A 147 15.16 2.28 11.54
N SER A 148 16.03 2.25 10.54
CA SER A 148 16.72 1.03 10.13
C SER A 148 18.21 1.26 9.97
N LEU A 149 18.99 0.21 10.22
CA LEU A 149 20.40 0.11 9.87
C LEU A 149 20.56 -1.11 8.96
N ASN A 150 21.09 -0.88 7.76
CA ASN A 150 21.22 -1.84 6.69
C ASN A 150 22.70 -2.01 6.36
N PHE A 151 23.12 -3.25 6.15
CA PHE A 151 24.41 -3.59 5.57
C PHE A 151 24.23 -3.86 4.08
N VAL A 152 24.87 -3.05 3.23
CA VAL A 152 24.78 -3.14 1.77
C VAL A 152 26.12 -3.66 1.26
N SER A 153 26.16 -4.92 0.84
CA SER A 153 27.39 -5.52 0.32
C SER A 153 27.83 -4.85 -1.00
N PRO A 154 29.16 -4.74 -1.24
CA PRO A 154 29.71 -4.23 -2.50
C PRO A 154 29.36 -5.08 -3.71
#